data_AF-A0A1B6J654-F1
#
_entry.id   AF-A0A1B6J654-F1
#
_cell.length_a   1.000
_cell.length_b   1.000
_cell.length_c   1.000
_cell.angle_alpha   90.00
_cell.angle_beta   90.00
_cell.angle_gamma   90.00
#
_symmetry.space_group_name_H-M   'P 1'
#
loop_
_entity.id
_entity.type
_entity.pdbx_description
1 polymer ?
#
loop_
_entity_poly.entity_id
_entity_poly.type
_entity_poly.pdbx_seq_one_letter_code
_entity_poly.pdbx_strand_id
1 'polypeptide(L)'
;VITKSGRRMFPAYKVRVMGLDKKAKYILLMDIVAADDCRYKFHNSRWMVAGKADPEMPKRMYIHPDSPSTGEQWMQKVVSFHKLKLTNNISDKHGFTILNSMHKYQPRFHLVRANDILKLPYSTFRTYVFKETEFIAVTAYQNEKITQLKIDNNPFAKGFR
;
A
#
# COMPACT_ATOMS: atom_id res chain seq x y z
N VAL A 1 9.21 5.36 -2.52
CA VAL A 1 9.33 6.83 -2.47
C VAL A 1 8.01 7.43 -2.04
N ILE A 2 8.04 8.40 -1.12
CA ILE A 2 6.89 9.19 -0.67
C ILE A 2 7.15 10.68 -0.99
N THR A 3 6.11 11.43 -1.32
CA THR A 3 6.22 12.86 -1.68
C THR A 3 5.03 13.65 -1.14
N LYS A 4 5.17 14.97 -0.98
CA LYS A 4 4.09 15.85 -0.50
C LYS A 4 2.80 15.72 -1.35
N SER A 5 2.95 15.64 -2.67
CA SER A 5 1.84 15.53 -3.65
C SER A 5 1.30 14.09 -3.84
N GLY A 6 1.85 13.12 -3.11
CA GLY A 6 1.49 11.71 -3.22
C GLY A 6 2.18 10.98 -4.37
N ARG A 7 2.82 9.85 -4.07
CA ARG A 7 3.53 9.00 -5.03
C ARG A 7 2.87 7.63 -5.12
N ARG A 8 2.64 7.13 -6.33
CA ARG A 8 2.13 5.76 -6.55
C ARG A 8 3.20 4.74 -6.17
N MET A 9 2.75 3.59 -5.67
CA MET A 9 3.63 2.45 -5.41
C MET A 9 4.10 1.81 -6.72
N PHE A 10 5.36 1.35 -6.71
CA PHE A 10 5.89 0.46 -7.73
C PHE A 10 6.75 -0.62 -7.05
N PRO A 11 6.58 -1.92 -7.37
CA PRO A 11 5.51 -2.47 -8.20
C PRO A 11 4.12 -2.10 -7.66
N ALA A 12 3.12 -2.07 -8.54
CA ALA A 12 1.75 -1.84 -8.10
C ALA A 12 1.25 -3.07 -7.32
N TYR A 13 0.54 -2.84 -6.22
CA TYR A 13 -0.05 -3.93 -5.45
C TYR A 13 -1.26 -4.52 -6.21
N LYS A 14 -1.16 -5.78 -6.59
CA LYS A 14 -2.14 -6.48 -7.41
C LYS A 14 -2.44 -7.85 -6.81
N VAL A 15 -3.70 -8.25 -6.80
CA VAL A 15 -4.15 -9.54 -6.28
C VAL A 15 -5.19 -10.16 -7.21
N ARG A 16 -5.20 -11.49 -7.28
CA ARG A 16 -6.29 -12.24 -7.91
C ARG A 16 -7.13 -12.87 -6.80
N VAL A 17 -8.42 -12.60 -6.81
CA VAL A 17 -9.36 -13.12 -5.81
C VAL A 17 -10.13 -14.29 -6.42
N MET A 18 -10.39 -15.33 -5.64
CA MET A 18 -11.10 -16.54 -6.06
C MET A 18 -11.96 -17.06 -4.90
N GLY A 19 -12.97 -17.89 -5.19
CA GLY A 19 -13.80 -18.54 -4.16
C GLY A 19 -14.84 -17.65 -3.48
N LEU A 20 -15.22 -16.51 -4.08
CA LEU A 20 -16.30 -15.67 -3.57
C LEU A 20 -17.67 -16.17 -4.04
N ASP A 21 -18.70 -15.97 -3.21
CA ASP A 21 -20.09 -16.06 -3.66
C ASP A 21 -20.33 -15.05 -4.79
N LYS A 22 -20.69 -15.56 -5.98
CA LYS A 22 -20.84 -14.76 -7.20
C LYS A 22 -21.86 -13.62 -7.07
N LYS A 23 -22.94 -13.82 -6.30
CA LYS A 23 -24.06 -12.86 -6.19
C LYS A 23 -23.89 -11.88 -5.03
N ALA A 24 -23.11 -12.24 -4.02
CA ALA A 24 -22.84 -11.37 -2.88
C ALA A 24 -21.99 -10.15 -3.28
N LYS A 25 -22.21 -9.01 -2.62
CA LYS A 25 -21.38 -7.82 -2.77
C LYS A 25 -20.22 -7.83 -1.78
N TYR A 26 -19.07 -7.36 -2.24
CA TYR A 26 -17.85 -7.24 -1.47
C TYR A 26 -17.23 -5.87 -1.69
N ILE A 27 -16.60 -5.37 -0.62
CA ILE A 27 -15.73 -4.21 -0.62
C ILE A 27 -14.30 -4.74 -0.46
N LEU A 28 -13.44 -4.34 -1.38
CA LEU A 28 -12.01 -4.62 -1.30
C LEU A 28 -11.29 -3.33 -0.93
N LEU A 29 -10.45 -3.40 0.09
CA LEU A 29 -9.68 -2.25 0.56
C LEU A 29 -8.28 -2.67 0.98
N MET A 30 -7.39 -1.69 1.10
CA MET A 30 -6.01 -1.89 1.51
C MET A 30 -5.65 -0.85 2.57
N ASP A 31 -4.92 -1.26 3.59
CA ASP A 31 -4.22 -0.35 4.47
C ASP A 31 -2.72 -0.65 4.49
N ILE A 32 -1.95 0.24 5.09
CA ILE A 32 -0.51 0.09 5.28
C ILE A 32 -0.24 0.39 6.75
N VAL A 33 0.33 -0.57 7.45
CA VAL A 33 0.63 -0.48 8.88
C VAL A 33 2.14 -0.48 9.11
N ALA A 34 2.60 0.15 10.19
CA ALA A 34 3.99 0.00 10.61
C ALA A 34 4.31 -1.50 10.83
N ALA A 35 5.46 -1.94 10.31
CA ALA A 35 5.91 -3.32 10.45
C ALA A 35 6.66 -3.54 11.78
N ASP A 36 7.27 -2.49 12.32
CA ASP A 36 7.98 -2.48 13.60
C ASP A 36 8.00 -1.05 14.19
N ASP A 37 8.47 -0.93 15.43
CA ASP A 37 8.63 0.35 16.15
C ASP A 37 10.06 0.91 15.98
N CYS A 38 10.63 0.79 14.77
CA CYS A 38 12.00 1.20 14.47
C CYS A 38 12.08 2.28 13.39
N ARG A 39 12.97 3.25 13.63
CA ARG A 39 13.47 4.16 12.60
C ARG A 39 14.76 3.61 12.02
N TYR A 40 14.88 3.64 10.70
CA TYR A 40 16.01 3.05 9.98
C TYR A 40 16.96 4.10 9.41
N LYS A 41 18.19 3.67 9.14
CA LYS A 41 19.16 4.37 8.28
C LYS A 41 19.77 3.39 7.29
N PHE A 42 20.18 3.90 6.13
CA PHE A 42 20.94 3.13 5.15
C PHE A 42 22.40 3.58 5.21
N HIS A 43 23.29 2.66 5.56
CA HIS A 43 24.73 2.94 5.67
C HIS A 43 25.52 1.67 5.36
N ASN A 44 26.67 1.82 4.69
CA ASN A 44 27.49 0.72 4.19
C ASN A 44 26.67 -0.33 3.42
N SER A 45 25.80 0.15 2.51
CA SER A 45 24.94 -0.67 1.66
C SER A 45 23.96 -1.59 2.41
N ARG A 46 23.64 -1.26 3.66
CA ARG A 46 22.75 -2.05 4.52
C ARG A 46 21.76 -1.16 5.27
N TRP A 47 20.57 -1.70 5.51
CA TRP A 47 19.59 -1.11 6.42
C TRP A 47 19.93 -1.47 7.85
N MET A 48 19.95 -0.46 8.73
CA MET A 48 20.21 -0.62 10.16
C MET A 48 19.19 0.16 10.97
N VAL A 49 18.87 -0.32 12.17
CA VAL A 49 18.06 0.42 13.13
C VAL A 49 18.88 1.63 13.60
N ALA A 50 18.28 2.81 13.51
CA ALA A 50 18.84 4.09 13.95
C ALA A 50 18.26 4.54 15.30
N GLY A 51 17.07 4.07 15.66
CA GLY A 51 16.38 4.40 16.90
C GLY A 51 14.93 3.93 16.91
N LYS A 52 14.16 4.44 17.88
CA LYS A 52 12.72 4.21 17.99
C LYS A 52 11.96 4.90 16.84
N ALA A 53 10.83 4.35 16.43
CA ALA A 53 9.97 4.98 15.44
C ALA A 53 9.41 6.32 15.92
N ASP A 54 9.17 7.20 14.96
CA ASP A 54 8.38 8.41 15.16
C ASP A 54 6.90 8.03 15.39
N PRO A 55 6.08 8.87 16.05
CA PRO A 55 4.67 8.57 16.29
C PRO A 55 3.92 8.17 15.01
N GLU A 56 3.12 7.09 15.11
CA GLU A 56 2.36 6.57 13.97
C GLU A 56 1.26 7.56 13.55
N MET A 57 1.15 7.79 12.24
CA MET A 57 0.14 8.69 11.67
C MET A 57 -1.24 8.00 11.62
N PRO A 58 -2.34 8.77 11.56
CA PRO A 58 -3.69 8.19 11.44
C PRO A 58 -3.77 7.22 10.25
N LYS A 59 -4.17 5.98 10.54
CA LYS A 59 -4.30 4.93 9.54
C LYS A 59 -5.43 5.27 8.58
N ARG A 60 -5.12 5.29 7.29
CA ARG A 60 -6.10 5.52 6.22
C ARG A 60 -6.30 4.25 5.44
N MET A 61 -7.56 3.83 5.38
CA MET A 61 -7.99 2.73 4.51
C MET A 61 -8.20 3.28 3.10
N TYR A 62 -7.58 2.63 2.12
CA TYR A 62 -7.83 2.88 0.72
C TYR A 62 -8.86 1.87 0.21
N ILE A 63 -10.08 2.34 -0.07
CA ILE A 63 -11.12 1.52 -0.68
C ILE A 63 -10.89 1.46 -2.18
N HIS A 64 -10.92 0.25 -2.75
CA HIS A 64 -10.78 0.09 -4.20
C HIS A 64 -11.95 0.82 -4.90
N PRO A 65 -11.70 1.61 -5.97
CA PRO A 65 -12.72 2.46 -6.59
C PRO A 65 -13.92 1.69 -7.14
N ASP A 66 -13.72 0.42 -7.52
CA ASP A 66 -14.79 -0.45 -8.00
C ASP A 66 -15.65 -1.04 -6.85
N SER A 67 -15.35 -0.73 -5.59
CA SER A 67 -16.14 -1.20 -4.44
C SER A 67 -17.39 -0.34 -4.20
N PRO A 68 -18.51 -0.93 -3.76
CA PRO A 68 -18.77 -2.37 -3.65
C PRO A 68 -19.08 -2.99 -5.01
N SER A 69 -18.63 -4.22 -5.23
CA SER A 69 -18.87 -4.98 -6.47
C SER A 69 -19.16 -6.46 -6.16
N THR A 70 -19.77 -7.19 -7.09
CA THR A 70 -20.16 -8.59 -6.85
C THR A 70 -18.93 -9.50 -6.80
N GLY A 71 -19.05 -10.64 -6.12
CA GLY A 71 -17.98 -11.64 -6.09
C GLY A 71 -17.59 -12.11 -7.49
N GLU A 72 -18.56 -12.24 -8.40
CA GLU A 72 -18.30 -12.56 -9.80
C GLU A 72 -17.43 -11.51 -10.48
N GLN A 73 -17.78 -10.23 -10.38
CA GLN A 73 -17.01 -9.13 -10.96
C GLN A 73 -15.59 -9.05 -10.41
N TRP A 74 -15.41 -9.26 -9.10
CA TRP A 74 -14.08 -9.27 -8.48
C TRP A 74 -13.18 -10.42 -8.96
N MET A 75 -13.76 -11.57 -9.26
CA MET A 75 -13.02 -12.76 -9.70
C MET A 75 -12.72 -12.75 -11.21
N GLN A 76 -13.36 -11.88 -12.00
CA GLN A 76 -13.17 -11.82 -13.46
C GLN A 76 -11.76 -11.37 -13.89
N LYS A 77 -11.11 -10.50 -13.10
CA LYS A 77 -9.82 -9.91 -13.46
C LYS A 77 -8.94 -9.67 -12.23
N VAL A 78 -7.66 -9.40 -12.48
CA VAL A 78 -6.73 -8.99 -11.42
C VAL A 78 -7.17 -7.64 -10.84
N VAL A 79 -7.30 -7.58 -9.51
CA VAL A 79 -7.60 -6.37 -8.75
C VAL A 79 -6.30 -5.59 -8.54
N SER A 80 -6.30 -4.29 -8.82
CA SER A 80 -5.08 -3.47 -8.87
C SER A 80 -5.22 -2.17 -8.09
N PHE A 81 -4.45 -2.03 -7.03
CA PHE A 81 -4.39 -0.84 -6.18
C PHE A 81 -3.39 0.21 -6.69
N HIS A 82 -3.08 0.21 -7.99
CA HIS A 82 -2.11 1.11 -8.61
C HIS A 82 -2.42 2.62 -8.47
N LYS A 83 -3.66 2.99 -8.17
CA LYS A 83 -4.07 4.38 -7.92
C LYS A 83 -3.77 4.85 -6.50
N LEU A 84 -3.46 3.95 -5.56
CA LEU A 84 -3.06 4.31 -4.20
C LEU A 84 -1.78 5.16 -4.24
N LYS A 85 -1.79 6.25 -3.45
CA LYS A 85 -0.67 7.18 -3.32
C LYS A 85 -0.20 7.27 -1.88
N LEU A 86 1.11 7.35 -1.72
CA LEU A 86 1.83 7.50 -0.45
C LEU A 86 2.37 8.93 -0.31
N THR A 87 2.20 9.54 0.84
CA THR A 87 2.65 10.92 1.13
C THR A 87 3.38 11.01 2.46
N ASN A 88 4.24 12.01 2.61
CA ASN A 88 4.82 12.44 3.89
C ASN A 88 4.14 13.69 4.46
N ASN A 89 3.09 14.19 3.81
CA ASN A 89 2.34 15.36 4.27
C ASN A 89 1.29 14.95 5.31
N ILE A 90 1.56 15.23 6.59
CA ILE A 90 0.65 14.92 7.70
C ILE A 90 -0.70 15.63 7.59
N SER A 91 -0.71 16.79 6.93
CA SER A 91 -1.90 17.63 6.71
C SER A 91 -2.58 17.33 5.37
N ASP A 92 -2.33 16.16 4.76
CA ASP A 92 -2.93 15.80 3.48
C ASP A 92 -4.46 15.75 3.56
N LYS A 93 -5.13 16.47 2.66
CA LYS A 93 -6.60 16.50 2.54
C LYS A 93 -7.15 15.59 1.45
N HIS A 94 -6.29 14.96 0.63
CA HIS A 94 -6.73 14.13 -0.49
C HIS A 94 -7.03 12.67 -0.11
N GLY A 95 -6.80 12.30 1.15
CA GLY A 95 -6.99 10.93 1.60
C GLY A 95 -5.84 9.98 1.24
N PHE A 96 -4.65 10.51 0.88
CA PHE A 96 -3.47 9.68 0.62
C PHE A 96 -2.98 9.01 1.88
N THR A 97 -2.33 7.85 1.74
CA THR A 97 -1.74 7.14 2.88
C THR A 97 -0.50 7.90 3.35
N ILE A 98 -0.53 8.39 4.59
CA ILE A 98 0.56 9.17 5.18
C ILE A 98 1.53 8.19 5.84
N LEU A 99 2.81 8.29 5.50
CA LEU A 99 3.88 7.46 6.05
C LEU A 99 5.04 8.35 6.52
N ASN A 100 5.66 7.97 7.64
CA ASN A 100 6.94 8.51 8.06
C ASN A 100 8.06 7.94 7.18
N SER A 101 8.97 8.82 6.73
CA SER A 101 10.16 8.40 5.99
C SER A 101 11.10 7.60 6.89
N MET A 102 11.86 6.67 6.30
CA MET A 102 12.81 5.79 6.98
C MET A 102 12.19 4.82 7.99
N HIS A 103 10.92 4.46 7.79
CA HIS A 103 10.20 3.46 8.59
C HIS A 103 9.74 2.30 7.72
N LYS A 104 9.64 1.11 8.31
CA LYS A 104 9.23 -0.11 7.62
C LYS A 104 7.71 -0.30 7.74
N TYR A 105 7.10 -0.72 6.65
CA TYR A 105 5.65 -0.89 6.54
C TYR A 105 5.26 -2.20 5.88
N GLN A 106 4.10 -2.70 6.28
CA GLN A 106 3.45 -3.88 5.72
C GLN A 106 2.09 -3.47 5.11
N PRO A 107 1.93 -3.56 3.78
CA PRO A 107 0.62 -3.50 3.15
C PRO A 107 -0.27 -4.67 3.60
N ARG A 108 -1.56 -4.42 3.84
CA ARG A 108 -2.54 -5.48 4.12
C ARG A 108 -3.74 -5.34 3.22
N PHE A 109 -4.14 -6.44 2.61
CA PHE A 109 -5.33 -6.51 1.77
C PHE A 109 -6.50 -6.99 2.61
N HIS A 110 -7.65 -6.33 2.47
CA HIS A 110 -8.85 -6.66 3.21
C HIS A 110 -10.01 -6.94 2.27
N LEU A 111 -10.73 -8.01 2.57
CA LEU A 111 -11.96 -8.41 1.90
C LEU A 111 -13.11 -8.36 2.91
N VAL A 112 -14.15 -7.60 2.57
CA VAL A 112 -15.32 -7.39 3.42
C VAL A 112 -16.57 -7.73 2.63
N ARG A 113 -17.40 -8.67 3.12
CA ARG A 113 -18.70 -8.98 2.51
C ARG A 113 -19.72 -7.96 2.97
N ALA A 114 -19.87 -6.88 2.22
CA ALA A 114 -20.81 -5.80 2.49
C ALA A 114 -21.32 -5.19 1.18
N ASN A 115 -22.57 -4.71 1.20
CA ASN A 115 -23.20 -4.04 0.06
C ASN A 115 -23.11 -2.52 0.09
N ASP A 116 -22.61 -1.94 1.18
CA ASP A 116 -22.50 -0.50 1.42
C ASP A 116 -21.24 -0.20 2.25
N ILE A 117 -20.51 0.85 1.87
CA ILE A 117 -19.30 1.34 2.55
C ILE A 117 -19.63 1.83 3.97
N LEU A 118 -20.83 2.38 4.20
CA LEU A 118 -21.26 2.83 5.52
C LEU A 118 -21.33 1.70 6.55
N LYS A 119 -21.38 0.44 6.09
CA LYS A 119 -21.40 -0.74 6.97
C LYS A 119 -20.00 -1.21 7.37
N LEU A 120 -18.92 -0.66 6.79
CA LEU A 120 -17.55 -1.08 7.09
C LEU A 120 -17.22 -1.06 8.60
N PRO A 121 -17.59 -0.04 9.40
CA PRO A 121 -17.28 -0.03 10.83
C PRO A 121 -17.86 -1.21 11.62
N TYR A 122 -18.92 -1.85 11.11
CA TYR A 122 -19.64 -2.95 11.75
C TYR A 122 -19.43 -4.30 11.05
N SER A 123 -18.65 -4.32 9.97
CA SER A 123 -18.46 -5.52 9.15
C SER A 123 -17.23 -6.32 9.60
N THR A 124 -17.26 -7.63 9.38
CA THR A 124 -16.10 -8.49 9.62
C THR A 124 -15.08 -8.40 8.48
N PHE A 125 -13.82 -8.14 8.82
CA PHE A 125 -12.73 -8.04 7.86
C PHE A 125 -11.99 -9.36 7.73
N ARG A 126 -11.84 -9.86 6.50
CA ARG A 126 -10.85 -10.90 6.19
C ARG A 126 -9.58 -10.22 5.71
N THR A 127 -8.51 -10.34 6.49
CA THR A 127 -7.23 -9.67 6.25
C THR A 127 -6.20 -10.65 5.71
N TYR A 128 -5.53 -10.28 4.62
CA TYR A 128 -4.47 -11.04 3.98
C TYR A 128 -3.19 -10.21 3.98
N VAL A 129 -2.08 -10.83 4.41
CA VAL A 129 -0.78 -10.18 4.55
C VAL A 129 0.24 -10.97 3.75
N PHE A 130 0.97 -10.27 2.88
CA PHE A 130 2.03 -10.84 2.04
C PHE A 130 3.35 -10.23 2.49
N LYS A 131 4.19 -11.00 3.19
CA LYS A 131 5.43 -10.52 3.81
C LYS A 131 6.43 -10.00 2.78
N GLU A 132 6.41 -10.55 1.57
CA GLU A 132 7.22 -10.12 0.43
C GLU A 132 6.89 -8.69 -0.05
N THR A 133 5.79 -8.10 0.44
CA THR A 133 5.37 -6.72 0.10
C THR A 133 5.80 -5.69 1.13
N GLU A 134 6.54 -6.08 2.16
CA GLU A 134 7.16 -5.14 3.10
C GLU A 134 8.10 -4.16 2.38
N PHE A 135 8.12 -2.92 2.83
CA PHE A 135 9.00 -1.91 2.28
C PHE A 135 9.38 -0.85 3.32
N ILE A 136 10.48 -0.14 3.07
CA ILE A 136 10.84 1.07 3.82
C ILE A 136 10.42 2.30 3.02
N ALA A 137 9.63 3.18 3.63
CA ALA A 137 9.25 4.44 3.02
C ALA A 137 10.47 5.38 3.01
N VAL A 138 10.71 6.07 1.90
CA VAL A 138 11.87 6.97 1.73
C VAL A 138 11.46 8.18 0.90
N THR A 139 12.09 9.33 1.11
CA THR A 139 11.92 10.52 0.25
C THR A 139 12.78 10.45 -1.01
N ALA A 140 13.95 9.79 -0.94
CA ALA A 140 14.82 9.47 -2.06
C ALA A 140 15.35 8.04 -1.94
N TYR A 141 15.63 7.37 -3.07
CA TYR A 141 16.19 6.02 -3.03
C TYR A 141 17.54 6.01 -2.32
N GLN A 142 17.75 5.00 -1.46
CA GLN A 142 18.98 4.84 -0.68
C GLN A 142 19.92 3.79 -1.28
N ASN A 143 19.36 2.76 -1.92
CA ASN A 143 20.10 1.66 -2.53
C ASN A 143 20.00 1.77 -4.06
N GLU A 144 21.14 1.99 -4.72
CA GLU A 144 21.23 2.13 -6.17
C GLU A 144 20.71 0.91 -6.93
N LYS A 145 20.88 -0.31 -6.38
CA LYS A 145 20.34 -1.54 -6.98
C LYS A 145 18.81 -1.49 -7.09
N ILE A 146 18.15 -0.89 -6.09
CA ILE A 146 16.71 -0.66 -6.14
C ILE A 146 16.39 0.39 -7.19
N THR A 147 17.13 1.50 -7.26
CA THR A 147 16.94 2.52 -8.29
C THR A 147 17.01 1.92 -9.69
N GLN A 148 18.05 1.13 -9.99
CA GLN A 148 18.22 0.47 -11.28
C GLN A 148 17.07 -0.50 -11.57
N LEU A 149 16.71 -1.36 -10.62
CA LEU A 149 15.58 -2.26 -10.77
C LEU A 149 14.27 -1.52 -11.06
N LYS A 150 14.05 -0.34 -10.48
CA LYS A 150 12.89 0.50 -10.79
C LYS A 150 12.96 1.10 -12.18
N ILE A 151 14.14 1.56 -12.62
CA ILE A 151 14.37 2.07 -13.99
C ILE A 151 14.05 0.97 -15.02
N ASP A 152 14.59 -0.22 -14.82
CA ASP A 152 14.48 -1.36 -15.74
C ASP A 152 13.07 -1.94 -15.83
N ASN A 153 12.25 -1.80 -14.79
CA ASN A 153 10.93 -2.44 -14.73
C ASN A 153 9.76 -1.46 -14.82
N ASN A 154 9.92 -0.20 -14.44
CA ASN A 154 8.84 0.77 -14.49
C ASN A 154 8.73 1.40 -15.89
N PRO A 155 7.62 1.22 -16.63
CA PRO A 155 7.46 1.80 -17.97
C PRO A 155 7.58 3.33 -18.00
N PHE A 156 7.29 4.00 -16.88
CA PHE A 156 7.39 5.45 -16.75
C PHE A 156 8.81 5.95 -16.47
N ALA A 157 9.78 5.06 -16.25
CA ALA A 157 11.19 5.40 -16.01
C ALA A 157 12.09 5.03 -17.20
N LYS A 158 11.51 4.68 -18.35
CA LYS A 158 12.25 4.25 -19.55
C LYS A 158 13.30 5.25 -20.05
N GLY A 159 13.09 6.55 -19.85
CA GLY A 159 14.04 7.59 -20.28
C GLY A 159 15.35 7.64 -19.48
N PHE A 160 15.49 6.84 -18.43
CA PHE A 160 16.72 6.71 -17.63
C PHE A 160 17.42 5.36 -17.83
N ARG A 161 16.91 4.52 -18.74
CA ARG A 161 17.62 3.31 -19.21
C ARG A 161 18.60 3.71 -20.29
#